data_AF-A0A7G2ESC9-F1
#
_entry.id   AF-A0A7G2ESC9-F1
#
_cell.length_a   1.000
_cell.length_b   1.000
_cell.length_c   1.000
_cell.angle_alpha   90.00
_cell.angle_beta   90.00
_cell.angle_gamma   90.00
#
_symmetry.space_group_name_H-M   'P 1'
#
loop_
_entity.id
_entity.type
_entity.pdbx_description
1 polymer ?
#
loop_
_entity_poly.entity_id
_entity_poly.type
_entity_poly.pdbx_seq_one_letter_code
_entity_poly.pdbx_strand_id
1 'polypeptide(L)'
;MATTSFSLPNHKFGIKLMLFLVLNLLSLQTSVFAHSSNSKFTKISRHPNSDSSSRTKPSTSSNKGFLSSVQLSLDHALFARSLAFNLTLSHRTSQTLMLDPVNDCLELLDDTLDMLYRIVVIKRKDHVNDDVHTWLSAALTNQETCKQSLSEKSSFNKEGIAIDSFARNLTGLLTNSLDMFVSDKQKSSSSSNLTGGRKLLSDHDFPTWVSSSDRKLLEASVEELRPHAVVAADGSGTHMSVAEALASLEKGSGRSVIHLTAGTYKENLNIPSKQKNVMLVGDGKGKTVIVGSRSNRGGWNTYQSATVGSSDQNYVTAQGRSDPNQNTGISIHNCRITGSTKTYLGRPWKQYSRTVVMQSFIDGSIHPSGWSPWSSNFALKTLYYGEFGNSGPGSSVSGRVSWAGYHPALTLTEAQGFTVSGFIDGNSWLPSTGVVFDSGLL
;
A
#
# COMPACT_ATOMS: atom_id res chain seq x y z
N MET A 1 52.00 48.62 26.78
CA MET A 1 50.70 48.17 26.25
C MET A 1 50.41 46.80 26.85
N ALA A 2 49.28 46.68 27.55
CA ALA A 2 48.98 45.59 28.47
C ALA A 2 48.45 44.33 27.75
N THR A 3 48.92 43.17 28.22
CA THR A 3 48.38 41.84 27.94
C THR A 3 47.31 41.49 28.97
N THR A 4 46.09 41.17 28.53
CA THR A 4 45.03 40.59 29.37
C THR A 4 44.72 39.17 28.93
N SER A 5 44.89 38.24 29.87
CA SER A 5 44.50 36.84 29.81
C SER A 5 43.05 36.69 30.25
N PHE A 6 42.24 35.96 29.47
CA PHE A 6 40.90 35.53 29.88
C PHE A 6 40.94 34.07 30.33
N SER A 7 40.53 33.82 31.58
CA SER A 7 40.34 32.48 32.14
C SER A 7 38.95 31.94 31.77
N LEU A 8 38.89 30.65 31.45
CA LEU A 8 37.66 29.90 31.21
C LEU A 8 36.98 29.52 32.54
N PRO A 9 35.65 29.67 32.68
CA PRO A 9 34.97 29.25 33.89
C PRO A 9 34.58 27.75 33.88
N ASN A 10 35.06 27.06 34.91
CA ASN A 10 34.40 26.00 35.70
C ASN A 10 33.85 24.74 35.00
N HIS A 11 34.72 23.71 34.95
CA HIS A 11 34.46 22.28 34.70
C HIS A 11 33.30 21.65 35.51
N LYS A 12 32.85 22.29 36.60
CA LYS A 12 31.77 21.82 37.47
C LYS A 12 30.36 22.05 36.90
N PHE A 13 30.18 22.98 35.97
CA PHE A 13 28.87 23.27 35.38
C PHE A 13 28.49 22.24 34.30
N GLY A 14 29.46 21.83 33.47
CA GLY A 14 29.26 20.79 32.45
C GLY A 14 28.91 19.42 33.03
N ILE A 15 29.52 19.04 34.17
CA ILE A 15 29.24 17.76 34.83
C ILE A 15 27.83 17.73 35.43
N LYS A 16 27.35 18.86 36.00
CA LYS A 16 25.98 18.95 36.53
C LYS A 16 24.92 18.89 35.42
N LEU A 17 25.18 19.51 34.27
CA LEU A 17 24.27 19.48 33.12
C LEU A 17 24.22 18.08 32.48
N MET A 18 25.36 17.39 32.37
CA MET A 18 25.42 16.00 31.90
C MET A 18 24.74 15.03 32.87
N LEU A 19 24.94 15.17 34.20
CA LEU A 19 24.21 14.35 35.17
C LEU A 19 22.69 14.59 35.10
N PHE A 20 22.26 15.84 34.91
CA PHE A 20 20.83 16.16 34.81
C PHE A 20 20.19 15.58 33.54
N LEU A 21 20.92 15.56 32.42
CA LEU A 21 20.48 14.93 31.18
C LEU A 21 20.44 13.40 31.28
N VAL A 22 21.43 12.77 31.92
CA VAL A 22 21.49 11.31 32.12
C VAL A 22 20.42 10.83 33.10
N LEU A 23 20.17 11.56 34.19
CA LEU A 23 19.09 11.24 35.14
C LEU A 23 17.69 11.41 34.51
N ASN A 24 17.49 12.38 33.61
CA ASN A 24 16.23 12.53 32.88
C ASN A 24 16.04 11.48 31.77
N LEU A 25 17.13 10.94 31.19
CA LEU A 25 17.05 9.79 30.26
C LEU A 25 16.72 8.48 31.00
N LEU A 26 17.26 8.28 32.20
CA LEU A 26 17.00 7.11 33.02
C LEU A 26 15.57 7.09 33.61
N SER A 27 14.98 8.25 33.92
CA SER A 27 13.57 8.34 34.35
C SER A 27 12.57 8.16 33.20
N LEU A 28 12.98 8.43 31.95
CA LEU A 28 12.18 8.11 30.77
C LEU A 28 12.18 6.61 30.42
N GLN A 29 13.24 5.87 30.77
CA GLN A 29 13.28 4.41 30.55
C GLN A 29 12.44 3.64 31.58
N THR A 30 12.31 4.12 32.82
CA THR A 30 11.54 3.43 33.87
C THR A 30 10.03 3.64 33.76
N SER A 31 9.57 4.63 32.98
CA SER A 31 8.14 4.86 32.71
C SER A 31 7.60 4.04 31.52
N VAL A 32 8.46 3.37 30.75
CA VAL A 32 8.06 2.50 29.62
C VAL A 32 8.06 1.01 29.99
N PHE A 33 8.73 0.61 31.08
CA PHE A 33 8.74 -0.78 31.57
C PHE A 33 7.95 -0.95 32.87
N ALA A 34 6.65 -0.63 32.82
CA ALA A 34 5.73 -1.03 33.87
C ALA A 34 4.32 -1.23 33.32
N HIS A 35 4.12 -2.17 32.40
CA HIS A 35 2.89 -2.96 32.34
C HIS A 35 3.24 -4.43 32.15
N SER A 36 2.91 -5.17 33.20
CA SER A 36 3.23 -6.55 33.51
C SER A 36 2.64 -7.53 32.50
N SER A 37 3.50 -8.46 32.06
CA SER A 37 3.11 -9.78 31.59
C SER A 37 2.29 -10.50 32.66
N ASN A 38 1.04 -10.86 32.34
CA ASN A 38 0.42 -12.02 32.94
C ASN A 38 -0.36 -12.84 31.90
N SER A 39 0.02 -14.11 31.89
CA SER A 39 -0.34 -15.22 31.00
C SER A 39 -1.84 -15.51 30.87
N LYS A 40 -2.29 -15.98 29.69
CA LYS A 40 -2.64 -17.40 29.44
C LYS A 40 -3.26 -17.60 28.05
N PHE A 41 -2.69 -18.54 27.32
CA PHE A 41 -3.32 -19.23 26.19
C PHE A 41 -4.63 -19.91 26.65
N THR A 42 -5.73 -19.70 25.93
CA THR A 42 -6.78 -20.70 25.77
C THR A 42 -7.29 -20.73 24.33
N LYS A 43 -7.23 -21.94 23.76
CA LYS A 43 -7.88 -22.36 22.52
C LYS A 43 -9.41 -22.29 22.69
N ILE A 44 -10.15 -21.95 21.64
CA ILE A 44 -11.17 -22.80 20.96
C ILE A 44 -12.13 -21.95 20.11
N SER A 45 -12.32 -22.46 18.91
CA SER A 45 -13.22 -22.12 17.80
C SER A 45 -14.73 -22.16 18.14
N ARG A 46 -15.53 -21.57 17.22
CA ARG A 46 -16.96 -21.84 16.87
C ARG A 46 -18.05 -20.94 17.51
N HIS A 47 -18.80 -20.27 16.64
CA HIS A 47 -20.22 -19.89 16.84
C HIS A 47 -21.07 -21.15 17.16
N PRO A 48 -22.17 -21.10 17.97
CA PRO A 48 -23.39 -20.31 17.66
C PRO A 48 -24.24 -19.78 18.86
N ASN A 49 -25.19 -18.91 18.50
CA ASN A 49 -26.47 -18.52 19.12
C ASN A 49 -26.62 -18.01 20.57
N SER A 50 -27.19 -16.79 20.62
CA SER A 50 -28.11 -16.19 21.60
C SER A 50 -28.23 -16.76 23.00
N ASP A 51 -27.92 -15.93 24.01
CA ASP A 51 -28.93 -15.62 25.02
C ASP A 51 -28.78 -14.22 25.62
N SER A 52 -29.91 -13.63 25.96
CA SER A 52 -30.10 -12.22 26.28
C SER A 52 -29.97 -11.90 27.77
N SER A 53 -29.08 -10.96 28.11
CA SER A 53 -29.25 -9.89 29.14
C SER A 53 -27.95 -9.09 29.13
N SER A 54 -27.88 -7.76 29.04
CA SER A 54 -28.77 -6.68 29.39
C SER A 54 -28.65 -5.59 28.32
N ARG A 55 -29.78 -4.98 27.96
CA ARG A 55 -29.84 -3.83 27.05
C ARG A 55 -29.25 -2.61 27.75
N THR A 56 -28.06 -2.21 27.33
CA THR A 56 -27.72 -0.79 27.21
C THR A 56 -27.16 -0.55 25.81
N LYS A 57 -27.86 0.27 25.03
CA LYS A 57 -27.39 0.83 23.76
C LYS A 57 -28.11 2.16 23.52
N PRO A 58 -27.53 3.09 22.73
CA PRO A 58 -26.14 3.15 22.27
C PRO A 58 -25.52 4.57 22.19
N SER A 59 -24.26 4.62 21.76
CA SER A 59 -23.55 5.71 21.07
C SER A 59 -22.61 6.60 21.91
N THR A 60 -21.30 6.29 21.88
CA THR A 60 -20.14 7.22 22.00
C THR A 60 -18.79 6.49 22.19
N SER A 61 -18.76 5.18 22.51
CA SER A 61 -17.51 4.48 22.85
C SER A 61 -16.71 3.87 21.67
N SER A 62 -17.34 3.39 20.58
CA SER A 62 -16.58 2.74 19.48
C SER A 62 -15.71 3.74 18.71
N ASN A 63 -16.21 4.95 18.49
CA ASN A 63 -15.48 5.98 17.74
C ASN A 63 -14.26 6.51 18.52
N LYS A 64 -14.36 6.64 19.85
CA LYS A 64 -13.20 6.98 20.68
C LYS A 64 -12.15 5.89 20.63
N GLY A 65 -12.54 4.62 20.72
CA GLY A 65 -11.62 3.49 20.64
C GLY A 65 -10.89 3.41 19.30
N PHE A 66 -11.60 3.59 18.18
CA PHE A 66 -11.00 3.62 16.85
C PHE A 66 -9.98 4.75 16.70
N LEU A 67 -10.35 5.99 17.03
CA LEU A 67 -9.43 7.13 16.94
C LEU A 67 -8.22 6.98 17.87
N SER A 68 -8.38 6.38 19.05
CA SER A 68 -7.25 6.04 19.92
C SER A 68 -6.32 4.99 19.32
N SER A 69 -6.84 3.98 18.60
CA SER A 69 -6.01 3.00 17.87
C SER A 69 -5.22 3.65 16.72
N VAL A 70 -5.87 4.55 15.97
CA VAL A 70 -5.22 5.31 14.89
C VAL A 70 -4.15 6.25 15.46
N GLN A 71 -4.42 6.93 16.58
CA GLN A 71 -3.46 7.79 17.26
C GLN A 71 -2.23 6.99 17.72
N LEU A 72 -2.44 5.81 18.31
CA LEU A 72 -1.33 4.93 18.71
C LEU A 72 -0.47 4.50 17.52
N SER A 73 -1.10 4.24 16.37
CA SER A 73 -0.41 3.95 15.10
C SER A 73 0.40 5.15 14.62
N LEU A 74 -0.15 6.36 14.73
CA LEU A 74 0.52 7.62 14.36
C LEU A 74 1.77 7.86 15.21
N ASP A 75 1.66 7.68 16.52
CA ASP A 75 2.79 7.87 17.45
C ASP A 75 3.93 6.87 17.17
N HIS A 76 3.58 5.61 16.85
CA HIS A 76 4.57 4.61 16.46
C HIS A 76 5.21 4.90 15.10
N ALA A 77 4.45 5.40 14.13
CA ALA A 77 4.99 5.83 12.84
C ALA A 77 5.95 7.02 12.99
N LEU A 78 5.64 7.98 13.87
CA LEU A 78 6.53 9.12 14.19
C LEU A 78 7.84 8.62 14.79
N PHE A 79 7.74 7.68 15.73
CA PHE A 79 8.92 7.09 16.36
C PHE A 79 9.78 6.32 15.34
N ALA A 80 9.17 5.44 14.53
CA ALA A 80 9.87 4.70 13.49
C ALA A 80 10.58 5.62 12.50
N ARG A 81 9.94 6.72 12.11
CA ARG A 81 10.53 7.74 11.25
C ARG A 81 11.72 8.44 11.90
N SER A 82 11.61 8.81 13.19
CA SER A 82 12.72 9.43 13.92
C SER A 82 13.95 8.53 13.97
N LEU A 83 13.75 7.22 14.15
CA LEU A 83 14.80 6.23 14.17
C LEU A 83 15.46 6.09 12.79
N ALA A 84 14.65 5.97 11.73
CA ALA A 84 15.14 5.94 10.35
C ALA A 84 15.96 7.21 10.03
N PHE A 85 15.50 8.39 10.43
CA PHE A 85 16.21 9.65 10.22
C PHE A 85 17.56 9.69 10.97
N ASN A 86 17.59 9.28 12.23
CA ASN A 86 18.83 9.22 13.00
C ASN A 86 19.85 8.26 12.35
N LEU A 87 19.39 7.16 11.78
CA LEU A 87 20.27 6.24 11.08
C LEU A 87 20.85 6.83 9.79
N THR A 88 20.08 7.66 9.07
CA THR A 88 20.65 8.43 7.96
C THR A 88 21.75 9.39 8.42
N LEU A 89 21.65 9.96 9.62
CA LEU A 89 22.69 10.85 10.18
C LEU A 89 23.93 10.07 10.64
N SER A 90 23.75 8.95 11.33
CA SER A 90 24.86 8.11 11.81
C SER A 90 25.72 7.55 10.68
N HIS A 91 25.12 7.27 9.52
CA HIS A 91 25.82 6.70 8.36
C HIS A 91 26.43 7.74 7.39
N ARG A 92 26.19 9.06 7.57
CA ARG A 92 26.81 10.11 6.73
C ARG A 92 28.34 10.19 6.84
N THR A 93 28.94 9.57 7.86
CA THR A 93 30.39 9.55 8.09
C THR A 93 31.13 8.44 7.35
N SER A 94 30.44 7.47 6.75
CA SER A 94 31.04 6.44 5.88
C SER A 94 30.56 6.62 4.45
N GLN A 95 31.48 6.94 3.53
CA GLN A 95 31.24 7.12 2.08
C GLN A 95 30.87 5.81 1.35
N THR A 96 29.85 5.09 1.81
CA THR A 96 29.35 3.91 1.12
C THR A 96 27.90 4.08 0.72
N LEU A 97 27.67 3.80 -0.55
CA LEU A 97 26.43 3.75 -1.33
C LEU A 97 25.36 2.81 -0.70
N MET A 98 24.95 3.08 0.54
CA MET A 98 24.15 2.20 1.41
C MET A 98 22.90 2.90 2.01
N LEU A 99 22.53 4.09 1.50
CA LEU A 99 21.46 4.92 2.09
C LEU A 99 20.06 4.70 1.47
N ASP A 100 19.95 3.92 0.38
CA ASP A 100 18.69 3.76 -0.35
C ASP A 100 17.55 3.16 0.48
N PRO A 101 17.74 2.05 1.24
CA PRO A 101 16.64 1.41 1.96
C PRO A 101 16.02 2.26 3.06
N VAL A 102 16.85 3.03 3.77
CA VAL A 102 16.40 3.88 4.88
C VAL A 102 15.69 5.13 4.32
N ASN A 103 16.15 5.66 3.19
CA ASN A 103 15.47 6.75 2.50
C ASN A 103 14.10 6.33 1.96
N ASP A 104 13.97 5.13 1.39
CA ASP A 104 12.66 4.59 0.99
C ASP A 104 11.71 4.51 2.20
N CYS A 105 12.20 3.99 3.33
CA CYS A 105 11.42 3.93 4.56
C CYS A 105 11.01 5.31 5.06
N LEU A 106 11.88 6.33 4.96
CA LEU A 106 11.54 7.69 5.36
C LEU A 106 10.40 8.26 4.52
N GLU A 107 10.42 8.05 3.21
CA GLU A 107 9.34 8.46 2.29
C GLU A 107 8.03 7.74 2.62
N LEU A 108 8.07 6.41 2.72
CA LEU A 108 6.89 5.58 3.00
C LEU A 108 6.29 5.85 4.39
N LEU A 109 7.13 6.18 5.38
CA LEU A 109 6.68 6.60 6.72
C LEU A 109 6.10 8.01 6.70
N ASP A 110 6.68 8.95 5.95
CA ASP A 110 6.10 10.29 5.76
C ASP A 110 4.68 10.22 5.16
N ASP A 111 4.49 9.35 4.17
CA ASP A 111 3.17 9.11 3.56
C ASP A 111 2.19 8.48 4.56
N THR A 112 2.66 7.51 5.33
CA THR A 112 1.88 6.87 6.40
C THR A 112 1.42 7.90 7.43
N LEU A 113 2.28 8.84 7.80
CA LEU A 113 1.94 9.91 8.73
C LEU A 113 0.89 10.88 8.17
N ASP A 114 0.99 11.30 6.91
CA ASP A 114 -0.04 12.16 6.27
C ASP A 114 -1.41 11.46 6.27
N MET A 115 -1.43 10.17 5.92
CA MET A 115 -2.65 9.35 5.92
C MET A 115 -3.27 9.21 7.31
N LEU A 116 -2.48 8.84 8.32
CA LEU A 116 -2.97 8.68 9.70
C LEU A 116 -3.41 10.01 10.32
N TYR A 117 -2.67 11.09 10.07
CA TYR A 117 -3.02 12.41 10.58
C TYR A 117 -4.36 12.91 10.04
N ARG A 118 -4.66 12.65 8.75
CA ARG A 118 -5.97 12.98 8.16
C ARG A 118 -7.12 12.27 8.87
N ILE A 119 -6.95 11.00 9.22
CA ILE A 119 -7.96 10.24 9.97
C ILE A 119 -8.21 10.85 11.35
N VAL A 120 -7.16 11.29 12.03
CA VAL A 120 -7.26 11.90 13.38
C VAL A 120 -7.89 13.29 13.34
N VAL A 121 -7.51 14.12 12.36
CA VAL A 121 -7.95 15.53 12.28
C VAL A 121 -9.34 15.69 11.69
N ILE A 122 -9.72 14.86 10.72
CA ILE A 122 -11.02 15.00 10.07
C ILE A 122 -12.11 14.40 10.98
N LYS A 123 -12.73 15.25 11.81
CA LYS A 123 -13.97 14.91 12.54
C LYS A 123 -15.01 14.44 11.52
N ARG A 124 -15.50 13.20 11.66
CA ARG A 124 -16.49 12.54 10.79
C ARG A 124 -17.57 13.53 10.32
N LYS A 125 -17.42 14.06 9.10
CA LYS A 125 -18.54 14.46 8.24
C LYS A 125 -18.80 13.28 7.30
N ASP A 126 -20.06 13.05 6.98
CA ASP A 126 -20.56 11.79 6.39
C ASP A 126 -19.94 11.39 5.03
N HIS A 127 -19.15 12.25 4.39
CA HIS A 127 -18.43 11.98 3.14
C HIS A 127 -16.95 11.54 3.29
N VAL A 128 -16.44 11.38 4.52
CA VAL A 128 -15.01 11.07 4.81
C VAL A 128 -14.78 9.57 5.09
N ASN A 129 -15.84 8.78 5.18
CA ASN A 129 -15.75 7.40 5.66
C ASN A 129 -15.02 6.47 4.68
N ASP A 130 -15.07 6.74 3.38
CA ASP A 130 -14.52 5.85 2.35
C ASP A 130 -13.01 6.02 2.15
N ASP A 131 -12.48 7.20 2.51
CA ASP A 131 -11.05 7.47 2.49
C ASP A 131 -10.29 6.78 3.63
N VAL A 132 -10.95 6.52 4.77
CA VAL A 132 -10.30 5.95 5.97
C VAL A 132 -9.82 4.51 5.73
N HIS A 133 -10.65 3.67 5.09
CA HIS A 133 -10.24 2.31 4.70
C HIS A 133 -9.04 2.34 3.76
N THR A 134 -9.10 3.22 2.75
CA THR A 134 -8.06 3.41 1.75
C THR A 134 -6.75 3.84 2.39
N TRP A 135 -6.78 4.85 3.27
CA TRP A 135 -5.62 5.37 3.97
C TRP A 135 -4.97 4.34 4.91
N LEU A 136 -5.77 3.58 5.67
CA LEU A 136 -5.24 2.53 6.54
C LEU A 136 -4.64 1.36 5.74
N SER A 137 -5.27 0.97 4.64
CA SER A 137 -4.77 -0.09 3.75
C SER A 137 -3.49 0.33 3.02
N ALA A 138 -3.42 1.58 2.56
CA ALA A 138 -2.22 2.15 1.94
C ALA A 138 -1.07 2.29 2.96
N ALA A 139 -1.35 2.73 4.20
CA ALA A 139 -0.38 2.75 5.28
C ALA A 139 0.23 1.36 5.57
N LEU A 140 -0.59 0.30 5.57
CA LEU A 140 -0.10 -1.08 5.69
C LEU A 140 0.82 -1.48 4.53
N THR A 141 0.47 -1.07 3.31
CA THR A 141 1.26 -1.35 2.10
C THR A 141 2.61 -0.64 2.15
N ASN A 142 2.61 0.64 2.54
CA ASN A 142 3.83 1.43 2.75
C ASN A 142 4.74 0.77 3.79
N GLN A 143 4.13 0.27 4.87
CA GLN A 143 4.87 -0.38 5.95
C GLN A 143 5.56 -1.67 5.50
N GLU A 144 4.88 -2.52 4.73
CA GLU A 144 5.48 -3.75 4.20
C GLU A 144 6.56 -3.44 3.14
N THR A 145 6.35 -2.41 2.33
CA THR A 145 7.32 -1.97 1.32
C THR A 145 8.61 -1.45 1.97
N CYS A 146 8.51 -0.66 3.05
CA CYS A 146 9.65 -0.21 3.84
C CYS A 146 10.44 -1.41 4.41
N LYS A 147 9.74 -2.38 5.04
CA LYS A 147 10.36 -3.61 5.55
C LYS A 147 11.08 -4.38 4.45
N GLN A 148 10.47 -4.47 3.27
CA GLN A 148 11.07 -5.13 2.11
C GLN A 148 12.36 -4.42 1.70
N SER A 149 12.34 -3.10 1.49
CA SER A 149 13.53 -2.32 1.12
C SER A 149 14.69 -2.54 2.12
N LEU A 150 14.41 -2.54 3.43
CA LEU A 150 15.40 -2.82 4.47
C LEU A 150 15.96 -4.25 4.39
N SER A 151 15.11 -5.24 4.08
CA SER A 151 15.52 -6.64 4.00
C SER A 151 16.34 -6.99 2.74
N GLU A 152 16.16 -6.26 1.64
CA GLU A 152 16.81 -6.56 0.35
C GLU A 152 18.30 -6.18 0.30
N LYS A 153 18.75 -5.25 1.14
CA LYS A 153 20.12 -4.70 1.11
C LYS A 153 20.85 -4.75 2.46
N SER A 154 20.28 -5.36 3.51
CA SER A 154 20.85 -5.29 4.86
C SER A 154 22.00 -6.27 5.13
N SER A 155 23.23 -5.79 4.95
CA SER A 155 24.33 -6.07 5.89
C SER A 155 24.35 -5.07 7.06
N PHE A 156 23.17 -4.65 7.53
CA PHE A 156 23.06 -3.71 8.65
C PHE A 156 23.27 -4.44 9.98
N ASN A 157 24.24 -3.95 10.75
CA ASN A 157 24.49 -4.35 12.15
C ASN A 157 23.27 -4.07 13.05
N LYS A 158 23.36 -4.43 14.34
CA LYS A 158 22.33 -4.40 15.41
C LYS A 158 21.28 -3.26 15.35
N GLU A 159 21.58 -2.11 14.77
CA GLU A 159 20.69 -0.96 14.59
C GLU A 159 19.61 -1.15 13.50
N GLY A 160 19.89 -1.90 12.42
CA GLY A 160 18.88 -2.25 11.40
C GLY A 160 17.81 -3.20 11.94
N ILE A 161 18.17 -4.03 12.93
CA ILE A 161 17.25 -4.93 13.65
C ILE A 161 16.25 -4.12 14.50
N ALA A 162 16.66 -2.96 15.02
CA ALA A 162 15.76 -2.08 15.76
C ALA A 162 14.68 -1.50 14.84
N ILE A 163 15.03 -1.03 13.64
CA ILE A 163 14.01 -0.57 12.67
C ILE A 163 13.06 -1.70 12.29
N ASP A 164 13.56 -2.90 11.98
CA ASP A 164 12.70 -4.04 11.60
C ASP A 164 11.71 -4.42 12.71
N SER A 165 12.15 -4.41 13.97
CA SER A 165 11.28 -4.67 15.14
C SER A 165 10.17 -3.63 15.28
N PHE A 166 10.51 -2.33 15.17
CA PHE A 166 9.52 -1.25 15.21
C PHE A 166 8.58 -1.30 14.00
N ALA A 167 9.11 -1.65 12.83
CA ALA A 167 8.35 -1.77 11.62
C ALA A 167 7.30 -2.91 11.68
N ARG A 168 7.63 -4.00 12.37
CA ARG A 168 6.68 -5.10 12.66
C ARG A 168 5.61 -4.66 13.65
N ASN A 169 5.96 -3.90 14.68
CA ASN A 169 5.01 -3.41 15.67
C ASN A 169 3.97 -2.46 15.03
N LEU A 170 4.41 -1.56 14.15
CA LEU A 170 3.50 -0.66 13.43
C LEU A 170 2.53 -1.41 12.51
N THR A 171 2.96 -2.53 11.91
CA THR A 171 2.06 -3.39 11.10
C THR A 171 0.87 -3.86 11.92
N GLY A 172 1.10 -4.35 13.15
CA GLY A 172 0.03 -4.82 14.03
C GLY A 172 -0.95 -3.72 14.43
N LEU A 173 -0.45 -2.52 14.72
CA LEU A 173 -1.28 -1.36 15.10
C LEU A 173 -2.15 -0.86 13.95
N LEU A 174 -1.59 -0.82 12.74
CA LEU A 174 -2.33 -0.46 11.53
C LEU A 174 -3.42 -1.49 11.20
N THR A 175 -3.11 -2.79 11.31
CA THR A 175 -4.09 -3.88 11.12
C THR A 175 -5.23 -3.77 12.13
N ASN A 176 -4.92 -3.57 13.42
CA ASN A 176 -5.94 -3.38 14.45
C ASN A 176 -6.85 -2.18 14.14
N SER A 177 -6.27 -1.06 13.71
CA SER A 177 -7.03 0.13 13.34
C SER A 177 -7.95 -0.14 12.14
N LEU A 178 -7.47 -0.86 11.12
CA LEU A 178 -8.26 -1.26 9.95
C LEU A 178 -9.40 -2.22 10.33
N ASP A 179 -9.13 -3.23 11.16
CA ASP A 179 -10.12 -4.21 11.61
C ASP A 179 -11.24 -3.54 12.42
N MET A 180 -10.88 -2.61 13.31
CA MET A 180 -11.84 -1.80 14.08
C MET A 180 -12.74 -0.97 13.16
N PHE A 181 -12.16 -0.38 12.10
CA PHE A 181 -12.90 0.41 11.11
C PHE A 181 -13.91 -0.43 10.31
N VAL A 182 -13.44 -1.55 9.74
CA VAL A 182 -14.28 -2.46 8.93
C VAL A 182 -15.41 -3.06 9.78
N SER A 183 -15.13 -3.38 11.04
CA SER A 183 -16.12 -3.93 11.98
C SER A 183 -17.23 -2.93 12.37
N ASP A 184 -16.97 -1.61 12.35
CA ASP A 184 -17.95 -0.56 12.63
C ASP A 184 -18.90 -0.36 11.43
N LYS A 185 -18.37 -0.38 10.19
CA LYS A 185 -19.15 -0.31 8.93
C LYS A 185 -20.11 -1.49 8.77
N GLN A 186 -19.68 -2.72 9.08
CA GLN A 186 -20.57 -3.89 8.99
C GLN A 186 -21.79 -3.77 9.92
N LYS A 187 -21.64 -3.16 11.11
CA LYS A 187 -22.74 -2.94 12.07
C LYS A 187 -23.73 -1.85 11.65
N SER A 188 -23.34 -0.90 10.78
CA SER A 188 -24.25 0.14 10.28
C SER A 188 -25.02 -0.29 9.03
N SER A 189 -24.58 -1.35 8.35
CA SER A 189 -25.22 -1.87 7.12
C SER A 189 -26.43 -2.78 7.36
N SER A 190 -26.62 -3.28 8.59
CA SER A 190 -27.66 -4.27 8.94
C SER A 190 -29.09 -3.71 9.04
N SER A 191 -29.38 -2.51 8.52
CA SER A 191 -30.73 -1.91 8.56
C SER A 191 -31.21 -1.30 7.24
N SER A 192 -30.70 -1.75 6.09
CA SER A 192 -31.31 -1.42 4.79
C SER A 192 -31.92 -2.68 4.17
N ASN A 193 -33.24 -2.66 3.98
CA ASN A 193 -33.98 -3.71 3.29
C ASN A 193 -33.38 -3.92 1.90
N LEU A 194 -32.98 -5.16 1.62
CA LEU A 194 -32.56 -5.65 0.32
C LEU A 194 -33.73 -5.60 -0.67
N THR A 195 -33.96 -4.44 -1.28
CA THR A 195 -34.53 -4.38 -2.63
C THR A 195 -33.37 -4.32 -3.60
N GLY A 196 -33.01 -5.47 -4.16
CA GLY A 196 -32.10 -5.60 -5.29
C GLY A 196 -32.71 -4.93 -6.52
N GLY A 197 -32.57 -3.61 -6.59
CA GLY A 197 -32.81 -2.84 -7.81
C GLY A 197 -31.49 -2.71 -8.55
N ARG A 198 -31.40 -3.30 -9.74
CA ARG A 198 -30.43 -2.87 -10.76
C ARG A 198 -30.61 -1.37 -10.93
N LYS A 199 -29.68 -0.56 -10.41
CA LYS A 199 -29.60 0.84 -10.80
C LYS A 199 -28.98 0.83 -12.20
N LEU A 200 -29.85 0.85 -13.21
CA LEU A 200 -29.44 1.05 -14.60
C LEU A 200 -28.68 2.38 -14.62
N LEU A 201 -27.38 2.35 -14.88
CA LEU A 201 -26.59 3.56 -15.06
C LEU A 201 -27.03 4.16 -16.40
N SER A 202 -27.67 5.33 -16.35
CA SER A 202 -27.74 6.22 -17.49
C SER A 202 -26.32 6.63 -17.86
N ASP A 203 -26.05 6.69 -19.17
CA ASP A 203 -24.73 6.79 -19.82
C ASP A 203 -23.88 8.05 -19.46
N HIS A 204 -24.29 8.88 -18.48
CA HIS A 204 -23.72 10.21 -18.28
C HIS A 204 -23.57 10.70 -16.83
N ASP A 205 -23.81 9.88 -15.80
CA ASP A 205 -23.72 10.35 -14.41
C ASP A 205 -22.41 9.94 -13.73
N PHE A 206 -21.37 10.73 -13.97
CA PHE A 206 -20.19 10.76 -13.11
C PHE A 206 -20.60 11.01 -11.63
N PRO A 207 -19.88 10.43 -10.66
CA PRO A 207 -20.42 10.38 -9.32
C PRO A 207 -20.26 11.66 -8.51
N THR A 208 -20.92 11.69 -7.36
CA THR A 208 -21.11 12.91 -6.56
C THR A 208 -19.83 13.53 -6.00
N TRP A 209 -18.74 12.78 -5.79
CA TRP A 209 -17.45 13.38 -5.39
C TRP A 209 -16.57 13.80 -6.55
N VAL A 210 -16.76 13.24 -7.75
CA VAL A 210 -16.09 13.78 -8.94
C VAL A 210 -16.70 15.16 -9.14
N SER A 211 -15.91 16.19 -8.86
CA SER A 211 -16.39 17.56 -8.95
C SER A 211 -16.84 17.86 -10.37
N SER A 212 -17.79 18.78 -10.57
CA SER A 212 -18.22 19.15 -11.92
C SER A 212 -17.06 19.65 -12.80
N SER A 213 -16.00 20.18 -12.19
CA SER A 213 -14.72 20.48 -12.84
C SER A 213 -13.94 19.23 -13.26
N ASP A 214 -13.84 18.22 -12.40
CA ASP A 214 -13.13 16.97 -12.72
C ASP A 214 -13.85 16.15 -13.79
N ARG A 215 -15.19 16.17 -13.80
CA ARG A 215 -16.03 15.54 -14.84
C ARG A 215 -15.69 16.07 -16.23
N LYS A 216 -15.75 17.40 -16.36
CA LYS A 216 -15.39 18.12 -17.60
C LYS A 216 -13.96 17.84 -18.03
N LEU A 217 -13.05 17.68 -17.08
CA LEU A 217 -11.65 17.35 -17.36
C LEU A 217 -11.45 15.91 -17.85
N LEU A 218 -12.25 14.96 -17.37
CA LEU A 218 -12.16 13.56 -17.78
C LEU A 218 -12.83 13.30 -19.14
N GLU A 219 -13.82 14.12 -19.50
CA GLU A 219 -14.48 14.10 -20.81
C GLU A 219 -13.76 14.96 -21.87
N ALA A 220 -12.93 15.91 -21.45
CA ALA A 220 -12.23 16.82 -22.34
C ALA A 220 -11.23 16.09 -23.23
N SER A 221 -11.19 16.47 -24.51
CA SER A 221 -10.08 16.08 -25.38
C SER A 221 -8.78 16.70 -24.89
N VAL A 222 -7.64 16.13 -25.31
CA VAL A 222 -6.32 16.68 -24.97
C VAL A 222 -6.18 18.15 -25.44
N GLU A 223 -6.88 18.55 -26.51
CA GLU A 223 -6.90 19.95 -26.96
C GLU A 223 -7.73 20.87 -26.07
N GLU A 224 -8.75 20.36 -25.38
CA GLU A 224 -9.62 21.11 -24.46
C GLU A 224 -9.03 21.21 -23.04
N LEU A 225 -8.16 20.27 -22.67
CA LEU A 225 -7.39 20.32 -21.45
C LEU A 225 -6.35 21.43 -21.54
N ARG A 226 -6.58 22.57 -20.87
CA ARG A 226 -5.53 23.59 -20.65
C ARG A 226 -4.44 22.98 -19.76
N PRO A 227 -3.30 22.51 -20.32
CA PRO A 227 -2.28 21.86 -19.53
C PRO A 227 -1.48 22.92 -18.78
N HIS A 228 -1.07 22.61 -17.56
CA HIS A 228 -0.18 23.46 -16.77
C HIS A 228 1.27 23.32 -17.25
N ALA A 229 1.60 22.16 -17.81
CA ALA A 229 2.87 21.91 -18.48
C ALA A 229 2.66 20.96 -19.67
N VAL A 230 3.43 21.17 -20.74
CA VAL A 230 3.51 20.27 -21.90
C VAL A 230 4.92 19.72 -21.95
N VAL A 231 5.04 18.40 -21.90
CA VAL A 231 6.30 17.69 -22.02
C VAL A 231 6.41 17.16 -23.44
N ALA A 232 7.48 17.54 -24.14
CA ALA A 232 7.74 17.03 -25.47
C ALA A 232 9.22 16.66 -25.64
N ALA A 233 9.44 15.41 -26.05
CA ALA A 233 10.79 14.87 -26.24
C ALA A 233 11.56 15.58 -27.37
N ASP A 234 10.86 16.19 -28.31
CA ASP A 234 11.43 16.97 -29.43
C ASP A 234 11.71 18.45 -29.07
N GLY A 235 11.39 18.88 -27.85
CA GLY A 235 11.56 20.26 -27.39
C GLY A 235 10.45 21.23 -27.80
N SER A 236 9.36 20.76 -28.43
CA SER A 236 8.22 21.60 -28.82
C SER A 236 7.30 22.01 -27.65
N GLY A 237 7.45 21.34 -26.49
CA GLY A 237 6.69 21.58 -25.28
C GLY A 237 7.32 22.64 -24.37
N THR A 238 6.72 22.84 -23.19
CA THR A 238 7.27 23.72 -22.16
C THR A 238 8.45 23.09 -21.42
N HIS A 239 8.52 21.75 -21.38
CA HIS A 239 9.59 20.98 -20.75
C HIS A 239 9.98 19.79 -21.62
N MET A 240 11.19 19.27 -21.42
CA MET A 240 11.68 18.08 -22.13
C MET A 240 11.54 16.79 -21.31
N SER A 241 11.32 16.91 -20.00
CA SER A 241 11.09 15.78 -19.10
C SER A 241 9.90 16.01 -18.18
N VAL A 242 9.28 14.92 -17.73
CA VAL A 242 8.16 14.99 -16.77
C VAL A 242 8.68 15.43 -15.41
N ALA A 243 9.91 15.07 -15.04
CA ALA A 243 10.53 15.50 -13.79
C ALA A 243 10.67 17.03 -13.70
N GLU A 244 11.09 17.69 -14.78
CA GLU A 244 11.17 19.16 -14.85
C GLU A 244 9.78 19.80 -14.78
N ALA A 245 8.83 19.25 -15.54
CA ALA A 245 7.44 19.73 -15.51
C ALA A 245 6.84 19.60 -14.10
N LEU A 246 7.11 18.50 -13.38
CA LEU A 246 6.70 18.35 -11.98
C LEU A 246 7.36 19.41 -11.09
N ALA A 247 8.66 19.66 -11.26
CA ALA A 247 9.37 20.65 -10.44
C ALA A 247 8.89 22.10 -10.68
N SER A 248 8.37 22.41 -11.87
CA SER A 248 7.87 23.75 -12.23
C SER A 248 6.46 24.03 -11.73
N LEU A 249 5.71 23.02 -11.28
CA LEU A 249 4.33 23.22 -10.84
C LEU A 249 4.27 24.01 -9.54
N GLU A 250 3.51 25.10 -9.53
CA GLU A 250 3.21 25.83 -8.31
C GLU A 250 2.35 24.97 -7.37
N LYS A 251 2.60 25.11 -6.05
CA LYS A 251 1.82 24.41 -5.02
C LYS A 251 0.43 25.02 -4.89
N GLY A 252 -0.48 24.63 -5.78
CA GLY A 252 -1.89 25.01 -5.76
C GLY A 252 -2.79 23.98 -5.08
N SER A 253 -4.02 24.37 -4.78
CA SER A 253 -5.09 23.47 -4.30
C SER A 253 -5.81 22.72 -5.42
N GLY A 254 -5.57 23.09 -6.68
CA GLY A 254 -6.19 22.51 -7.87
C GLY A 254 -5.41 21.33 -8.47
N ARG A 255 -6.02 20.66 -9.46
CA ARG A 255 -5.38 19.58 -10.21
C ARG A 255 -4.39 20.13 -11.23
N SER A 256 -3.13 19.71 -11.13
CA SER A 256 -2.08 20.05 -12.09
C SER A 256 -2.07 19.03 -13.22
N VAL A 257 -2.39 19.48 -14.43
CA VAL A 257 -2.41 18.65 -15.64
C VAL A 257 -1.10 18.81 -16.39
N ILE A 258 -0.36 17.71 -16.56
CA ILE A 258 0.83 17.63 -17.40
C ILE A 258 0.46 16.81 -18.64
N HIS A 259 0.58 17.42 -19.81
CA HIS A 259 0.38 16.75 -21.08
C HIS A 259 1.72 16.25 -21.62
N LEU A 260 1.78 14.98 -21.98
CA LEU A 260 2.94 14.34 -22.60
C LEU A 260 2.62 14.06 -24.06
N THR A 261 3.30 14.76 -24.95
CA THR A 261 3.18 14.53 -26.39
C THR A 261 3.69 13.14 -26.78
N ALA A 262 3.33 12.67 -27.97
CA ALA A 262 3.81 11.40 -28.52
C ALA A 262 5.35 11.35 -28.51
N GLY A 263 5.91 10.29 -27.93
CA GLY A 263 7.34 10.19 -27.71
C GLY A 263 7.71 9.08 -26.72
N THR A 264 8.99 8.76 -26.68
CA THR A 264 9.57 7.84 -25.68
C THR A 264 10.39 8.63 -24.67
N TYR A 265 9.90 8.72 -23.44
CA TYR A 265 10.51 9.44 -22.34
C TYR A 265 11.32 8.45 -21.48
N LYS A 266 12.65 8.60 -21.47
CA LYS A 266 13.57 7.71 -20.72
C LYS A 266 13.83 8.28 -19.33
N GLU A 267 12.92 8.01 -18.40
CA GLU A 267 12.94 8.59 -17.06
C GLU A 267 12.34 7.66 -16.02
N ASN A 268 12.82 7.75 -14.78
CA ASN A 268 12.23 7.10 -13.61
C ASN A 268 11.48 8.14 -12.82
N LEU A 269 10.16 8.16 -12.96
CA LEU A 269 9.30 9.14 -12.29
C LEU A 269 9.22 8.86 -10.79
N ASN A 270 9.45 9.90 -9.99
CA ASN A 270 8.99 9.95 -8.61
C ASN A 270 8.08 11.17 -8.46
N ILE A 271 6.81 10.94 -8.11
CA ILE A 271 5.85 12.00 -7.77
C ILE A 271 5.74 12.00 -6.25
N PRO A 272 6.46 12.88 -5.54
CA PRO A 272 6.47 12.86 -4.08
C PRO A 272 5.08 13.17 -3.54
N SER A 273 4.68 12.55 -2.43
CA SER A 273 3.34 12.71 -1.81
C SER A 273 2.94 14.13 -1.45
N LYS A 274 3.92 15.03 -1.31
CA LYS A 274 3.71 16.47 -1.12
C LYS A 274 3.13 17.15 -2.36
N GLN A 275 3.30 16.53 -3.53
CA GLN A 275 2.80 16.99 -4.81
C GLN A 275 1.47 16.27 -5.11
N LYS A 276 0.39 16.87 -4.62
CA LYS A 276 -0.97 16.28 -4.67
C LYS A 276 -1.69 16.71 -5.96
N ASN A 277 -2.62 15.89 -6.43
CA ASN A 277 -3.50 16.17 -7.57
C ASN A 277 -2.78 16.38 -8.92
N VAL A 278 -1.73 15.62 -9.21
CA VAL A 278 -1.11 15.61 -10.56
C VAL A 278 -1.84 14.63 -11.47
N MET A 279 -2.13 15.08 -12.70
CA MET A 279 -2.67 14.24 -13.77
C MET A 279 -1.68 14.25 -14.94
N LEU A 280 -1.21 13.06 -15.32
CA LEU A 280 -0.43 12.87 -16.54
C LEU A 280 -1.38 12.41 -17.66
N VAL A 281 -1.40 13.11 -18.78
CA VAL A 281 -2.19 12.77 -19.96
C VAL A 281 -1.26 12.61 -21.15
N GLY A 282 -1.32 11.48 -21.85
CA GLY A 282 -0.56 11.26 -23.08
C GLY A 282 -1.43 11.34 -24.34
N ASP A 283 -0.79 11.58 -25.50
CA ASP A 283 -1.43 11.56 -26.83
C ASP A 283 -2.03 10.20 -27.25
N GLY A 284 -1.82 9.17 -26.43
CA GLY A 284 -2.45 7.86 -26.57
C GLY A 284 -1.55 6.71 -26.11
N LYS A 285 -2.20 5.62 -25.70
CA LYS A 285 -1.51 4.37 -25.33
C LYS A 285 -0.63 3.90 -26.49
N GLY A 286 0.67 3.72 -26.23
CA GLY A 286 1.65 3.29 -27.23
C GLY A 286 2.23 4.40 -28.11
N LYS A 287 1.67 5.62 -28.06
CA LYS A 287 2.26 6.83 -28.66
C LYS A 287 3.12 7.58 -27.66
N THR A 288 2.61 7.75 -26.45
CA THR A 288 3.33 8.31 -25.31
C THR A 288 3.78 7.14 -24.44
N VAL A 289 5.10 6.95 -24.30
CA VAL A 289 5.68 5.84 -23.55
C VAL A 289 6.76 6.37 -22.61
N ILE A 290 6.61 6.10 -21.31
CA ILE A 290 7.65 6.35 -20.31
C ILE A 290 8.38 5.03 -20.05
N VAL A 291 9.70 5.02 -20.14
CA VAL A 291 10.53 3.83 -19.95
C VAL A 291 11.64 4.09 -18.92
N GLY A 292 11.94 3.09 -18.10
CA GLY A 292 13.06 3.10 -17.17
C GLY A 292 13.87 1.80 -17.26
N SER A 293 15.13 1.84 -16.85
CA SER A 293 16.06 0.69 -16.95
C SER A 293 16.77 0.36 -15.63
N ARG A 294 16.23 0.83 -14.51
CA ARG A 294 16.74 0.50 -13.17
C ARG A 294 16.48 -0.99 -12.89
N SER A 295 17.42 -1.66 -12.24
CA SER A 295 17.31 -3.08 -11.91
C SER A 295 18.09 -3.39 -10.64
N ASN A 296 17.76 -4.52 -9.99
CA ASN A 296 18.48 -4.99 -8.81
C ASN A 296 19.96 -5.27 -9.09
N ARG A 297 20.26 -5.88 -10.23
CA ARG A 297 21.64 -6.06 -10.70
C ARG A 297 22.38 -4.72 -10.86
N GLY A 298 21.68 -3.67 -11.25
CA GLY A 298 22.20 -2.30 -11.33
C GLY A 298 22.34 -1.59 -9.98
N GLY A 299 22.14 -2.29 -8.85
CA GLY A 299 22.29 -1.73 -7.51
C GLY A 299 21.06 -1.01 -6.97
N TRP A 300 19.92 -1.03 -7.66
CA TRP A 300 18.65 -0.44 -7.18
C TRP A 300 17.83 -1.48 -6.41
N ASN A 301 16.99 -1.09 -5.45
CA ASN A 301 16.07 -2.06 -4.83
C ASN A 301 14.79 -2.22 -5.67
N THR A 302 13.91 -3.14 -5.26
CA THR A 302 12.65 -3.41 -5.98
C THR A 302 11.75 -2.16 -6.06
N TYR A 303 11.63 -1.40 -4.98
CA TYR A 303 10.85 -0.15 -4.93
C TYR A 303 11.35 0.88 -5.95
N GLN A 304 12.67 1.01 -6.09
CA GLN A 304 13.32 1.99 -6.96
C GLN A 304 13.47 1.55 -8.42
N SER A 305 13.17 0.28 -8.76
CA SER A 305 13.40 -0.31 -10.09
C SER A 305 12.14 -0.58 -10.91
N ALA A 306 10.99 -0.07 -10.48
CA ALA A 306 9.72 -0.30 -11.18
C ALA A 306 9.72 0.28 -12.62
N THR A 307 9.96 -0.59 -13.63
CA THR A 307 9.50 -0.46 -15.05
C THR A 307 9.67 -1.74 -15.94
N VAL A 308 9.94 -2.93 -15.35
CA VAL A 308 9.92 -4.35 -15.90
C VAL A 308 10.89 -4.69 -17.06
N GLY A 309 11.57 -5.86 -17.23
CA GLY A 309 11.76 -7.16 -16.52
C GLY A 309 12.66 -8.13 -17.37
N SER A 310 13.03 -9.34 -16.87
CA SER A 310 13.41 -10.56 -17.67
C SER A 310 14.00 -11.76 -16.85
N SER A 311 13.53 -13.01 -17.09
CA SER A 311 14.29 -14.18 -17.64
C SER A 311 13.63 -15.56 -17.40
N ASP A 312 13.73 -16.41 -18.43
CA ASP A 312 13.48 -17.87 -18.68
C ASP A 312 12.23 -18.58 -18.14
N GLN A 313 11.60 -18.10 -17.07
CA GLN A 313 10.29 -18.57 -16.61
C GLN A 313 9.45 -17.37 -16.19
N ASN A 314 8.35 -17.15 -16.92
CA ASN A 314 7.45 -16.04 -16.63
C ASN A 314 6.47 -16.43 -15.53
N TYR A 315 6.22 -15.53 -14.60
CA TYR A 315 5.19 -15.66 -13.58
C TYR A 315 4.31 -14.41 -13.62
N VAL A 316 3.00 -14.58 -13.83
CA VAL A 316 2.06 -13.46 -13.85
C VAL A 316 2.00 -12.79 -12.46
N THR A 317 2.13 -13.57 -11.38
CA THR A 317 2.05 -13.06 -10.02
C THR A 317 3.14 -13.61 -9.09
N ALA A 318 3.51 -12.82 -8.09
CA ALA A 318 4.36 -13.22 -6.97
C ALA A 318 3.84 -12.60 -5.67
N GLN A 319 2.70 -13.08 -5.18
CA GLN A 319 1.97 -12.39 -4.10
C GLN A 319 2.65 -12.57 -2.73
N GLY A 320 2.76 -11.47 -1.98
CA GLY A 320 3.62 -11.34 -0.78
C GLY A 320 2.93 -11.38 0.57
N ARG A 321 1.75 -12.00 0.74
CA ARG A 321 1.10 -12.08 2.06
C ARG A 321 1.93 -12.94 3.04
N SER A 322 2.34 -12.34 4.15
CA SER A 322 3.26 -12.95 5.13
C SER A 322 2.59 -13.34 6.45
N ASP A 323 1.37 -12.85 6.72
CA ASP A 323 0.56 -13.20 7.89
C ASP A 323 -0.86 -13.64 7.45
N PRO A 324 -1.42 -14.73 7.99
CA PRO A 324 -2.74 -15.22 7.60
C PRO A 324 -3.87 -14.24 7.94
N ASN A 325 -3.68 -13.36 8.92
CA ASN A 325 -4.67 -12.36 9.36
C ASN A 325 -4.68 -11.12 8.45
N GLN A 326 -3.68 -10.95 7.58
CA GLN A 326 -3.72 -9.89 6.58
C GLN A 326 -4.84 -10.16 5.56
N ASN A 327 -5.70 -9.17 5.36
CA ASN A 327 -6.79 -9.17 4.39
C ASN A 327 -6.32 -8.88 2.94
N THR A 328 -5.05 -9.11 2.62
CA THR A 328 -4.43 -8.79 1.31
C THR A 328 -4.38 -9.98 0.34
N GLY A 329 -4.16 -9.72 -0.95
CA GLY A 329 -4.16 -10.74 -2.02
C GLY A 329 -4.16 -10.10 -3.41
N ILE A 330 -4.07 -10.93 -4.46
CA ILE A 330 -4.27 -10.52 -5.85
C ILE A 330 -5.51 -11.24 -6.40
N SER A 331 -6.46 -10.48 -6.95
CA SER A 331 -7.62 -11.01 -7.66
C SER A 331 -7.53 -10.61 -9.14
N ILE A 332 -7.53 -11.59 -10.04
CA ILE A 332 -7.55 -11.40 -11.49
C ILE A 332 -8.91 -11.87 -11.98
N HIS A 333 -9.78 -10.93 -12.31
CA HIS A 333 -11.18 -11.17 -12.62
C HIS A 333 -11.56 -10.57 -13.98
N ASN A 334 -12.25 -11.35 -14.82
CA ASN A 334 -12.67 -10.94 -16.17
C ASN A 334 -11.52 -10.43 -17.05
N CYS A 335 -10.36 -11.06 -16.94
CA CYS A 335 -9.15 -10.67 -17.64
C CYS A 335 -8.83 -11.64 -18.79
N ARG A 336 -7.92 -11.22 -19.66
CA ARG A 336 -7.29 -12.07 -20.67
C ARG A 336 -5.82 -12.24 -20.33
N ILE A 337 -5.42 -13.47 -20.01
CA ILE A 337 -4.04 -13.84 -19.69
C ILE A 337 -3.42 -14.48 -20.93
N THR A 338 -2.38 -13.84 -21.47
CA THR A 338 -1.65 -14.28 -22.65
C THR A 338 -0.15 -14.20 -22.45
N GLY A 339 0.61 -15.06 -23.14
CA GLY A 339 2.06 -15.12 -23.03
C GLY A 339 2.75 -15.51 -24.34
N SER A 340 3.94 -14.98 -24.58
CA SER A 340 4.77 -15.29 -25.75
C SER A 340 5.65 -16.53 -25.57
N THR A 341 5.87 -16.94 -24.31
CA THR A 341 6.66 -18.12 -23.94
C THR A 341 6.02 -18.81 -22.73
N LYS A 342 6.58 -19.97 -22.33
CA LYS A 342 6.10 -20.77 -21.20
C LYS A 342 5.96 -19.93 -19.92
N THR A 343 4.73 -19.80 -19.44
CA THR A 343 4.35 -18.88 -18.35
C THR A 343 3.56 -19.62 -17.27
N TYR A 344 3.65 -19.17 -16.03
CA TYR A 344 2.86 -19.64 -14.89
C TYR A 344 1.97 -18.51 -14.36
N LEU A 345 0.81 -18.85 -13.80
CA LEU A 345 -0.09 -17.90 -13.14
C LEU A 345 0.57 -17.23 -11.93
N GLY A 346 1.47 -17.92 -11.25
CA GLY A 346 2.25 -17.32 -10.18
C GLY A 346 3.13 -18.25 -9.38
N ARG A 347 3.79 -17.67 -8.37
CA ARG A 347 4.62 -18.36 -7.37
C ARG A 347 4.56 -17.67 -6.00
N PRO A 348 4.65 -18.43 -4.87
CA PRO A 348 4.42 -17.87 -3.54
C PRO A 348 5.65 -17.17 -2.96
N TRP A 349 5.75 -15.86 -3.14
CA TRP A 349 6.86 -15.07 -2.58
C TRP A 349 6.91 -15.11 -1.05
N LYS A 350 5.77 -15.19 -0.37
CA LYS A 350 5.67 -15.31 1.10
C LYS A 350 4.76 -16.48 1.52
N GLN A 351 4.89 -16.88 2.79
CA GLN A 351 4.32 -18.12 3.34
C GLN A 351 2.80 -18.27 3.14
N TYR A 352 2.05 -17.16 3.18
CA TYR A 352 0.59 -17.16 3.08
C TYR A 352 0.09 -16.56 1.77
N SER A 353 0.91 -16.60 0.71
CA SER A 353 0.61 -16.05 -0.61
C SER A 353 -0.81 -16.36 -1.06
N ARG A 354 -1.55 -15.35 -1.52
CA ARG A 354 -2.97 -15.47 -1.88
C ARG A 354 -3.29 -14.83 -3.22
N THR A 355 -3.71 -15.64 -4.17
CA THR A 355 -4.00 -15.20 -5.54
C THR A 355 -5.18 -16.01 -6.11
N VAL A 356 -6.14 -15.32 -6.72
CA VAL A 356 -7.27 -15.97 -7.41
C VAL A 356 -7.36 -15.48 -8.85
N VAL A 357 -7.55 -16.41 -9.77
CA VAL A 357 -7.81 -16.14 -11.19
C VAL A 357 -9.20 -16.65 -11.51
N MET A 358 -10.12 -15.76 -11.86
CA MET A 358 -11.53 -16.12 -12.04
C MET A 358 -12.19 -15.45 -13.24
N GLN A 359 -13.11 -16.17 -13.86
CA GLN A 359 -13.89 -15.78 -15.04
C GLN A 359 -13.02 -15.12 -16.12
N SER A 360 -11.79 -15.61 -16.24
CA SER A 360 -10.77 -15.03 -17.11
C SER A 360 -10.47 -15.99 -18.27
N PHE A 361 -10.11 -15.43 -19.42
CA PHE A 361 -9.58 -16.20 -20.53
C PHE A 361 -8.09 -16.48 -20.31
N ILE A 362 -7.70 -17.75 -20.38
CA ILE A 362 -6.32 -18.22 -20.24
C ILE A 362 -5.90 -18.87 -21.56
N ASP A 363 -4.94 -18.28 -22.24
CA ASP A 363 -4.41 -18.84 -23.50
C ASP A 363 -3.50 -20.07 -23.27
N GLY A 364 -3.05 -20.67 -24.37
CA GLY A 364 -2.26 -21.91 -24.33
C GLY A 364 -0.81 -21.73 -23.88
N SER A 365 -0.37 -20.50 -23.58
CA SER A 365 0.99 -20.23 -23.12
C SER A 365 1.22 -20.58 -21.65
N ILE A 366 0.13 -20.69 -20.87
CA ILE A 366 0.20 -21.08 -19.47
C ILE A 366 0.53 -22.56 -19.35
N HIS A 367 1.58 -22.85 -18.59
CA HIS A 367 2.03 -24.20 -18.32
C HIS A 367 0.91 -25.04 -17.69
N PRO A 368 0.74 -26.34 -18.04
CA PRO A 368 -0.34 -27.16 -17.50
C PRO A 368 -0.40 -27.21 -15.96
N SER A 369 0.76 -27.15 -15.29
CA SER A 369 0.83 -27.10 -13.82
C SER A 369 0.19 -25.83 -13.23
N GLY A 370 0.04 -24.77 -14.03
CA GLY A 370 -0.55 -23.47 -13.69
C GLY A 370 0.37 -22.63 -12.80
N TRP A 371 0.81 -23.20 -11.69
CA TRP A 371 1.57 -22.54 -10.64
C TRP A 371 2.97 -23.14 -10.52
N SER A 372 3.93 -22.34 -10.03
CA SER A 372 5.31 -22.75 -9.81
C SER A 372 5.70 -22.59 -8.34
N PRO A 373 6.46 -23.54 -7.74
CA PRO A 373 6.97 -23.35 -6.40
C PRO A 373 7.93 -22.15 -6.36
N TRP A 374 8.03 -21.49 -5.21
CA TRP A 374 9.07 -20.48 -4.98
C TRP A 374 10.42 -21.16 -4.68
N SER A 375 10.41 -22.11 -3.74
CA SER A 375 11.55 -22.96 -3.41
C SER A 375 11.06 -24.24 -2.74
N SER A 376 11.39 -25.40 -3.32
CA SER A 376 11.04 -26.72 -2.79
C SER A 376 9.57 -26.80 -2.33
N ASN A 377 9.33 -27.07 -1.04
CA ASN A 377 8.02 -27.20 -0.41
C ASN A 377 7.56 -25.94 0.37
N PHE A 378 8.27 -24.81 0.24
CA PHE A 378 7.92 -23.56 0.91
C PHE A 378 6.51 -23.08 0.50
N ALA A 379 5.71 -22.65 1.50
CA ALA A 379 4.37 -22.11 1.35
C ALA A 379 3.28 -23.03 0.75
N LEU A 380 3.63 -24.18 0.16
CA LEU A 380 2.69 -25.01 -0.62
C LEU A 380 1.48 -25.55 0.18
N LYS A 381 1.58 -25.55 1.51
CA LYS A 381 0.49 -25.94 2.43
C LYS A 381 -0.34 -24.77 2.96
N THR A 382 0.21 -23.56 2.92
CA THR A 382 -0.32 -22.38 3.61
C THR A 382 -0.75 -21.25 2.68
N LEU A 383 -0.30 -21.29 1.42
CA LEU A 383 -0.79 -20.42 0.34
C LEU A 383 -2.27 -20.71 0.05
N TYR A 384 -2.93 -19.77 -0.63
CA TYR A 384 -4.29 -19.92 -1.16
C TYR A 384 -4.29 -19.50 -2.62
N TYR A 385 -4.16 -20.45 -3.53
CA TYR A 385 -4.24 -20.23 -4.98
C TYR A 385 -5.50 -20.86 -5.53
N GLY A 386 -6.38 -20.04 -6.10
CA GLY A 386 -7.70 -20.47 -6.55
C GLY A 386 -7.96 -20.17 -8.02
N GLU A 387 -8.69 -21.05 -8.68
CA GLU A 387 -9.22 -20.85 -10.03
C GLU A 387 -10.75 -21.03 -10.04
N PHE A 388 -11.46 -20.19 -10.79
CA PHE A 388 -12.94 -20.24 -10.88
C PHE A 388 -13.44 -19.84 -12.27
N GLY A 389 -14.18 -20.72 -12.95
CA GLY A 389 -14.89 -20.37 -14.19
C GLY A 389 -14.01 -19.84 -15.33
N ASN A 390 -12.73 -20.21 -15.37
CA ASN A 390 -11.81 -19.74 -16.41
C ASN A 390 -12.06 -20.46 -17.75
N SER A 391 -11.82 -19.76 -18.85
CA SER A 391 -12.02 -20.26 -20.22
C SER A 391 -10.73 -20.22 -21.03
N GLY A 392 -10.71 -20.88 -22.18
CA GLY A 392 -9.57 -20.90 -23.09
C GLY A 392 -8.66 -22.12 -22.96
N PRO A 393 -7.70 -22.29 -23.88
CA PRO A 393 -6.90 -23.51 -23.98
C PRO A 393 -5.98 -23.76 -22.76
N GLY A 394 -5.60 -22.73 -22.00
CA GLY A 394 -4.80 -22.88 -20.78
C GLY A 394 -5.62 -23.03 -19.49
N SER A 395 -6.95 -23.03 -19.55
CA SER A 395 -7.79 -23.05 -18.36
C SER A 395 -8.03 -24.44 -17.77
N SER A 396 -7.61 -25.51 -18.46
CA SER A 396 -7.77 -26.88 -17.95
C SER A 396 -7.03 -27.07 -16.63
N VAL A 397 -7.76 -27.48 -15.59
CA VAL A 397 -7.19 -27.70 -14.25
C VAL A 397 -6.64 -29.12 -14.05
N SER A 398 -6.88 -30.02 -15.00
CA SER A 398 -6.48 -31.44 -14.90
C SER A 398 -4.97 -31.66 -14.76
N GLY A 399 -4.15 -30.77 -15.33
CA GLY A 399 -2.69 -30.84 -15.26
C GLY A 399 -2.06 -30.01 -14.13
N ARG A 400 -2.88 -29.41 -13.26
CA ARG A 400 -2.43 -28.47 -12.23
C ARG A 400 -1.67 -29.17 -11.11
N VAL A 401 -0.89 -28.37 -10.38
CA VAL A 401 -0.18 -28.82 -9.17
C VAL A 401 -1.13 -29.41 -8.13
N SER A 402 -0.64 -30.38 -7.35
CA SER A 402 -1.40 -31.08 -6.30
C SER A 402 -1.12 -30.52 -4.89
N TRP A 403 -0.88 -29.22 -4.77
CA TRP A 403 -0.53 -28.60 -3.47
C TRP A 403 -1.76 -28.47 -2.58
N ALA A 404 -1.58 -28.61 -1.26
CA ALA A 404 -2.69 -28.48 -0.32
C ALA A 404 -3.31 -27.07 -0.30
N GLY A 405 -2.53 -26.02 -0.60
CA GLY A 405 -3.02 -24.65 -0.75
C GLY A 405 -3.60 -24.30 -2.12
N TYR A 406 -3.62 -25.24 -3.07
CA TYR A 406 -4.20 -25.03 -4.38
C TYR A 406 -5.65 -25.53 -4.44
N HIS A 407 -6.53 -24.68 -4.97
CA HIS A 407 -7.97 -24.89 -5.03
C HIS A 407 -8.42 -24.83 -6.52
N PRO A 408 -8.50 -25.98 -7.22
CA PRO A 408 -8.74 -26.04 -8.67
C PRO A 408 -10.15 -25.61 -9.10
N ALA A 409 -11.10 -25.63 -8.18
CA ALA A 409 -12.48 -25.25 -8.44
C ALA A 409 -13.04 -24.61 -7.18
N LEU A 410 -12.91 -23.28 -7.07
CA LEU A 410 -13.56 -22.55 -6.00
C LEU A 410 -15.09 -22.72 -6.10
N THR A 411 -15.75 -22.71 -4.96
CA THR A 411 -17.20 -22.54 -4.92
C THR A 411 -17.59 -21.11 -5.28
N LEU A 412 -18.86 -20.90 -5.66
CA LEU A 412 -19.41 -19.56 -5.89
C LEU A 412 -19.16 -18.64 -4.68
N THR A 413 -19.38 -19.13 -3.46
CA THR A 413 -19.19 -18.36 -2.23
C THR A 413 -17.72 -17.99 -2.01
N GLU A 414 -16.79 -18.90 -2.27
CA GLU A 414 -15.36 -18.60 -2.16
C GLU A 414 -14.93 -17.57 -3.20
N ALA A 415 -15.34 -17.75 -4.47
CA ALA A 415 -15.05 -16.82 -5.54
C ALA A 415 -15.65 -15.42 -5.29
N GLN A 416 -16.86 -15.35 -4.71
CA GLN A 416 -17.52 -14.08 -4.34
C GLN A 416 -16.64 -13.24 -3.40
N GLY A 417 -15.87 -13.89 -2.52
CA GLY A 417 -14.94 -13.23 -1.59
C GLY A 417 -13.77 -12.51 -2.29
N PHE A 418 -13.51 -12.81 -3.56
CA PHE A 418 -12.46 -12.19 -4.37
C PHE A 418 -13.00 -11.19 -5.40
N THR A 419 -14.31 -10.91 -5.40
CA THR A 419 -14.92 -9.90 -6.26
C THR A 419 -14.66 -8.49 -5.73
N VAL A 420 -14.97 -7.46 -6.52
CA VAL A 420 -14.84 -6.06 -6.09
C VAL A 420 -15.58 -5.79 -4.78
N SER A 421 -16.82 -6.26 -4.64
CA SER A 421 -17.60 -6.09 -3.41
C SER A 421 -17.07 -6.93 -2.25
N GLY A 422 -16.63 -8.16 -2.50
CA GLY A 422 -16.17 -9.07 -1.44
C GLY A 422 -14.77 -8.77 -0.92
N PHE A 423 -13.87 -8.33 -1.79
CA PHE A 423 -12.43 -8.27 -1.51
C PHE A 423 -11.94 -6.89 -1.08
N ILE A 424 -12.49 -5.83 -1.69
CA ILE A 424 -12.04 -4.44 -1.48
C ILE A 424 -13.19 -3.53 -1.05
N ASP A 425 -14.33 -4.11 -0.67
CA ASP A 425 -15.57 -3.39 -0.34
C ASP A 425 -15.92 -2.33 -1.41
N GLY A 426 -15.70 -2.64 -2.68
CA GLY A 426 -15.69 -1.65 -3.75
C GLY A 426 -17.00 -0.88 -3.89
N ASN A 427 -18.13 -1.45 -3.49
CA ASN A 427 -19.43 -0.77 -3.51
C ASN A 427 -19.50 0.45 -2.60
N SER A 428 -18.67 0.54 -1.56
CA SER A 428 -18.66 1.69 -0.67
C SER A 428 -17.97 2.90 -1.28
N TRP A 429 -17.03 2.71 -2.21
CA TRP A 429 -16.15 3.80 -2.67
C TRP A 429 -15.97 3.89 -4.20
N LEU A 430 -15.99 2.79 -4.95
CA LEU A 430 -15.85 2.82 -6.41
C LEU A 430 -16.98 3.53 -7.15
N PRO A 431 -18.28 3.41 -6.77
CA PRO A 431 -19.34 4.15 -7.45
C PRO A 431 -19.12 5.64 -7.43
N SER A 432 -18.27 6.11 -6.51
CA SER A 432 -18.00 7.52 -6.32
C SER A 432 -16.83 8.00 -7.22
N THR A 433 -16.03 7.07 -7.79
CA THR A 433 -14.91 7.34 -8.72
C THR A 433 -15.28 7.60 -10.17
N GLY A 434 -16.42 7.08 -10.63
CA GLY A 434 -16.89 7.18 -12.01
C GLY A 434 -16.30 6.11 -12.91
N VAL A 435 -15.41 5.28 -12.37
CA VAL A 435 -14.95 4.06 -13.02
C VAL A 435 -16.13 3.10 -13.12
N VAL A 436 -16.39 2.62 -14.33
CA VAL A 436 -17.32 1.52 -14.57
C VAL A 436 -16.71 0.24 -14.01
N PHE A 437 -17.44 -0.48 -13.18
CA PHE A 437 -16.96 -1.71 -12.56
C PHE A 437 -18.09 -2.72 -12.36
N ASP A 438 -17.73 -4.00 -12.39
CA ASP A 438 -18.59 -5.09 -11.99
C ASP A 438 -18.37 -5.41 -10.50
N SER A 439 -19.47 -5.35 -9.74
CA SER A 439 -19.42 -5.50 -8.28
C SER A 439 -19.17 -6.94 -7.81
N GLY A 440 -19.73 -7.91 -8.52
CA GLY A 440 -19.73 -9.32 -8.19
C GLY A 440 -19.25 -10.18 -9.35
N LEU A 441 -19.51 -11.49 -9.28
CA LEU A 441 -19.25 -12.41 -10.39
C LEU A 441 -20.16 -12.09 -11.60
N LEU A 442 -19.67 -12.43 -12.80
CA LEU A 442 -20.30 -12.19 -14.10
C LEU A 442 -21.22 -13.32 -14.56
#